data_AF-A0A2K8MEE2-F1
#
_entry.id   AF-A0A2K8MEE2-F1
#
_cell.length_a   1.000
_cell.length_b   1.000
_cell.length_c   1.000
_cell.angle_alpha   90.00
_cell.angle_beta   90.00
_cell.angle_gamma   90.00
#
_symmetry.space_group_name_H-M   'P 1'
#
loop_
_entity.id
_entity.type
_entity.pdbx_description
1 polymer ?
#
loop_
_entity_poly.entity_id
_entity_poly.type
_entity_poly.pdbx_seq_one_letter_code
_entity_poly.pdbx_strand_id
1 'polypeptide(L)'
;MINIHYGFETLAHRYYVLTGRNAPSIDIDNRINIAGILFGIYGENYVGTPHMQKLMEVNGGIRRDFVLGKDEVELFRQKEYARLHASTVCKVKFFSDVVELTLDKKLKTTRSTALVKVERSVDGVVAKGIGLAASAYAIIDLGGKAVGYAIRHGWLAFIGITAS
;
A
#
# COMPACT_ATOMS: atom_id res chain seq x y z
N MET A 1 -10.37 -5.37 -16.12
CA MET A 1 -9.67 -4.24 -16.79
C MET A 1 -9.43 -4.64 -18.22
N ILE A 2 -9.94 -3.87 -19.20
CA ILE A 2 -9.90 -4.21 -20.64
C ILE A 2 -8.79 -3.38 -21.27
N ASN A 3 -7.57 -3.92 -21.38
CA ASN A 3 -6.52 -3.31 -22.22
C ASN A 3 -6.29 -4.22 -23.41
N ILE A 4 -6.32 -3.65 -24.62
CA ILE A 4 -6.18 -4.43 -25.87
C ILE A 4 -4.79 -5.08 -26.02
N HIS A 5 -3.77 -4.50 -25.38
CA HIS A 5 -2.37 -4.94 -25.49
C HIS A 5 -1.91 -5.81 -24.32
N TYR A 6 -2.65 -5.81 -23.20
CA TYR A 6 -2.27 -6.52 -21.97
C TYR A 6 -3.51 -7.03 -21.22
N GLY A 7 -3.40 -8.17 -20.56
CA GLY A 7 -4.45 -8.70 -19.68
C GLY A 7 -4.98 -10.06 -20.14
N PHE A 8 -6.13 -10.45 -19.60
CA PHE A 8 -6.71 -11.77 -19.79
C PHE A 8 -7.15 -12.01 -21.24
N GLU A 9 -7.65 -10.99 -21.92
CA GLU A 9 -8.07 -11.05 -23.32
C GLU A 9 -6.87 -11.29 -24.25
N THR A 10 -5.77 -10.57 -24.04
CA THR A 10 -4.52 -10.78 -24.79
C THR A 10 -3.93 -12.16 -24.50
N LEU A 11 -3.98 -12.63 -23.25
CA LEU A 11 -3.54 -13.98 -22.89
C LEU A 11 -4.40 -15.06 -23.57
N ALA A 12 -5.72 -14.89 -23.62
CA ALA A 12 -6.63 -15.80 -24.31
C ALA A 12 -6.34 -15.84 -25.82
N HIS A 13 -6.10 -14.69 -26.44
CA HIS A 13 -5.72 -14.63 -27.84
C HIS A 13 -4.37 -15.32 -28.11
N ARG A 14 -3.34 -15.07 -27.28
CA ARG A 14 -2.04 -15.75 -27.40
C ARG A 14 -2.17 -17.27 -27.24
N TYR A 15 -2.99 -17.72 -26.30
CA TYR A 15 -3.27 -19.14 -26.12
C TYR A 15 -3.90 -19.76 -27.37
N TYR A 16 -4.88 -19.08 -27.97
CA TYR A 16 -5.50 -19.51 -29.22
C TYR A 16 -4.49 -19.59 -30.38
N VAL A 17 -3.66 -18.57 -30.56
CA VAL A 17 -2.62 -18.56 -31.61
C VAL A 17 -1.62 -19.70 -31.43
N LEU A 18 -1.26 -20.06 -30.20
CA LEU A 18 -0.29 -21.11 -29.91
C LEU A 18 -0.85 -22.53 -29.98
N THR A 19 -2.14 -22.72 -29.63
CA THR A 19 -2.72 -24.07 -29.45
C THR A 19 -3.82 -24.41 -30.45
N GLY A 20 -4.36 -23.40 -31.15
CA GLY A 20 -5.57 -23.54 -31.98
C GLY A 20 -6.85 -23.77 -31.19
N ARG A 21 -6.81 -23.65 -29.85
CA ARG A 21 -7.95 -23.93 -28.95
C ARG A 21 -8.39 -22.66 -28.22
N ASN A 22 -9.68 -22.57 -27.93
CA ASN A 22 -10.18 -21.50 -27.07
C ASN A 22 -9.63 -21.69 -25.65
N ALA A 23 -9.20 -20.58 -25.03
CA ALA A 23 -8.73 -20.58 -23.66
C ALA A 23 -9.90 -20.92 -22.70
N PRO A 24 -9.63 -21.63 -21.59
CA PRO A 24 -10.63 -21.82 -20.55
C PRO A 24 -11.20 -20.48 -20.07
N SER A 25 -12.51 -20.40 -19.89
CA SER A 25 -13.15 -19.19 -19.36
C SER A 25 -12.79 -19.02 -17.88
N ILE A 26 -12.21 -17.87 -17.55
CA ILE A 26 -11.96 -17.45 -16.17
C ILE A 26 -13.05 -16.47 -15.79
N ASP A 27 -13.78 -16.79 -14.72
CA ASP A 27 -14.81 -15.93 -14.15
C ASP A 27 -14.24 -14.54 -13.84
N ILE A 28 -15.05 -13.50 -14.05
CA ILE A 28 -14.66 -12.10 -13.89
C ILE A 28 -14.19 -11.82 -12.47
N ASP A 29 -14.87 -12.40 -11.48
CA ASP A 29 -14.53 -12.24 -10.06
C ASP A 29 -13.17 -12.84 -9.70
N ASN A 30 -12.70 -13.82 -10.49
CA ASN A 30 -11.38 -14.44 -10.32
C ASN A 30 -10.27 -13.69 -11.06
N ARG A 31 -10.58 -12.61 -11.79
CA ARG A 31 -9.58 -11.83 -12.56
C ARG A 31 -8.92 -10.77 -11.68
N ILE A 32 -7.79 -11.13 -11.09
CA ILE A 32 -7.05 -10.24 -10.20
C ILE A 32 -6.19 -9.26 -10.99
N ASN A 33 -6.37 -7.96 -10.74
CA ASN A 33 -5.49 -6.90 -11.24
C ASN A 33 -4.57 -6.40 -10.13
N ILE A 34 -3.37 -6.98 -10.05
CA ILE A 34 -2.36 -6.64 -9.03
C ILE A 34 -2.00 -5.14 -9.08
N ALA A 35 -1.83 -4.57 -10.27
CA ALA A 35 -1.49 -3.16 -10.41
C ALA A 35 -2.60 -2.27 -9.82
N GLY A 36 -3.86 -2.56 -10.15
CA GLY A 36 -5.01 -1.83 -9.60
C GLY A 36 -5.12 -1.93 -8.07
N ILE A 37 -4.82 -3.10 -7.50
CA ILE A 37 -4.77 -3.30 -6.05
C ILE A 37 -3.67 -2.44 -5.42
N LEU A 38 -2.46 -2.44 -5.98
CA LEU A 38 -1.35 -1.63 -5.49
C LEU A 38 -1.65 -0.12 -5.59
N PHE A 39 -2.29 0.32 -6.68
CA PHE A 39 -2.76 1.70 -6.83
C PHE A 39 -3.82 2.07 -5.79
N GLY A 40 -4.76 1.18 -5.49
CA GLY A 40 -5.78 1.41 -4.46
C GLY A 40 -5.20 1.51 -3.05
N ILE A 41 -4.16 0.73 -2.75
CA ILE A 41 -3.52 0.70 -1.42
C ILE A 41 -2.56 1.88 -1.23
N TYR A 42 -1.70 2.16 -2.21
CA TYR A 42 -0.59 3.10 -2.06
C TYR A 42 -0.77 4.44 -2.81
N GLY A 43 -1.85 4.55 -3.60
CA GLY A 43 -2.16 5.72 -4.43
C GLY A 43 -1.48 5.67 -5.80
N GLU A 44 -1.95 6.53 -6.71
CA GLU A 44 -1.51 6.59 -8.12
C GLU A 44 0.02 6.79 -8.30
N ASN A 45 0.65 7.54 -7.40
CA ASN A 45 2.05 7.92 -7.50
C ASN A 45 2.96 7.19 -6.50
N TYR A 46 2.58 5.95 -6.11
CA TYR A 46 3.35 5.18 -5.12
C TYR A 46 4.78 4.88 -5.58
N VAL A 47 4.97 4.65 -6.88
CA VAL A 47 6.28 4.38 -7.47
C VAL A 47 6.35 4.97 -8.89
N GLY A 48 7.50 5.53 -9.25
CA GLY A 48 7.70 6.12 -10.58
C GLY A 48 7.69 5.09 -11.70
N THR A 49 7.54 5.55 -12.94
CA THR A 49 7.65 4.72 -14.15
C THR A 49 9.11 4.60 -14.59
N PRO A 50 9.64 3.41 -14.91
CA PRO A 50 9.00 2.09 -14.92
C PRO A 50 8.78 1.50 -13.51
N HIS A 51 7.54 1.10 -13.20
CA HIS A 51 7.15 0.71 -11.84
C HIS A 51 7.97 -0.44 -11.26
N MET A 52 8.14 -1.53 -12.00
CA MET A 52 8.85 -2.71 -11.50
C MET A 52 10.31 -2.39 -11.13
N GLN A 53 11.03 -1.71 -12.01
CA GLN A 53 12.42 -1.35 -11.79
C GLN A 53 12.56 -0.43 -10.56
N LYS A 54 11.73 0.61 -10.49
CA LYS A 54 11.73 1.54 -9.36
C LYS A 54 11.34 0.87 -8.05
N LEU A 55 10.41 -0.07 -8.10
CA LEU A 55 10.00 -0.83 -6.93
C LEU A 55 11.11 -1.78 -6.46
N MET A 56 11.85 -2.39 -7.38
CA MET A 56 13.06 -3.17 -7.06
C MET A 56 14.12 -2.30 -6.38
N GLU A 57 14.44 -1.14 -6.95
CA GLU A 57 15.41 -0.18 -6.39
C GLU A 57 15.10 0.16 -4.93
N VAL A 58 13.82 0.39 -4.60
CA VAL A 58 13.39 0.77 -3.25
C VAL A 58 13.30 -0.41 -2.26
N ASN A 59 13.13 -1.65 -2.75
CA ASN A 59 12.86 -2.84 -1.93
C ASN A 59 14.03 -3.84 -1.86
N GLY A 60 15.26 -3.42 -2.14
CA GLY A 60 16.44 -4.31 -2.03
C GLY A 60 17.40 -4.25 -3.21
N GLY A 61 17.18 -3.33 -4.15
CA GLY A 61 18.04 -3.13 -5.30
C GLY A 61 17.61 -3.96 -6.51
N ILE A 62 18.26 -3.67 -7.65
CA ILE A 62 18.02 -4.39 -8.90
C ILE A 62 18.63 -5.79 -8.79
N ARG A 63 17.82 -6.81 -9.06
CA ARG A 63 18.26 -8.21 -9.04
C ARG A 63 19.22 -8.49 -10.19
N ARG A 64 20.21 -9.34 -9.96
CA ARG A 64 21.28 -9.67 -10.94
C ARG A 64 20.75 -10.08 -12.31
N ASP A 65 19.72 -10.91 -12.33
CA ASP A 65 19.20 -11.52 -13.56
C ASP A 65 18.08 -10.68 -14.19
N PHE A 66 17.83 -9.46 -13.70
CA PHE A 66 16.84 -8.55 -14.26
C PHE A 66 17.34 -7.93 -15.57
N VAL A 67 16.53 -8.05 -16.61
CA VAL A 67 16.82 -7.51 -17.95
C VAL A 67 15.69 -6.59 -18.42
N LEU A 68 16.04 -5.43 -18.95
CA LEU A 68 15.09 -4.48 -19.54
C LEU A 68 14.57 -4.97 -20.88
N GLY A 69 13.36 -4.56 -21.26
CA GLY A 69 12.71 -5.05 -22.49
C GLY A 69 13.50 -4.81 -23.78
N LYS A 70 14.28 -3.71 -23.88
CA LYS A 70 15.16 -3.47 -25.03
C LYS A 70 16.26 -4.53 -25.13
N ASP A 71 16.87 -4.85 -24.00
CA ASP A 71 17.96 -5.83 -23.91
C ASP A 71 17.42 -7.26 -24.06
N GLU A 72 16.18 -7.54 -23.65
CA GLU A 72 15.53 -8.83 -23.90
C GLU A 72 15.33 -9.12 -25.39
N VAL A 73 15.01 -8.10 -26.19
CA VAL A 73 14.92 -8.26 -27.66
C VAL A 73 16.29 -8.65 -28.23
N GLU A 74 17.36 -8.06 -27.72
CA GLU A 74 18.71 -8.36 -28.18
C GLU A 74 19.17 -9.76 -27.75
N LEU A 75 18.93 -10.16 -26.49
CA LEU A 75 19.17 -11.53 -26.02
C LEU A 75 18.39 -12.56 -26.85
N PHE A 76 17.16 -12.22 -27.28
CA PHE A 76 16.37 -13.08 -28.14
C PHE A 76 17.00 -13.26 -29.52
N ARG A 77 17.50 -12.17 -30.12
CA ARG A 77 18.23 -12.22 -31.41
C ARG A 77 19.52 -13.03 -31.31
N GLN A 78 20.21 -12.92 -30.18
CA GLN A 78 21.45 -13.64 -29.88
C GLN A 78 21.20 -15.11 -29.48
N LYS A 79 19.94 -15.56 -29.42
CA LYS A 79 19.53 -16.91 -29.01
C LYS A 79 19.97 -17.28 -27.59
N GLU A 80 20.16 -16.28 -26.72
CA GLU A 80 20.51 -16.46 -25.30
C GLU A 80 19.27 -16.81 -24.44
N TYR A 81 18.58 -17.90 -24.79
CA TYR A 81 17.32 -18.28 -24.16
C TYR A 81 17.45 -18.58 -22.66
N ALA A 82 18.61 -19.05 -22.20
CA ALA A 82 18.88 -19.31 -20.78
C ALA A 82 18.77 -18.02 -19.95
N ARG A 83 19.32 -16.90 -20.45
CA ARG A 83 19.26 -15.61 -19.75
C ARG A 83 17.88 -14.98 -19.84
N LEU A 84 17.16 -15.14 -20.95
CA LEU A 84 15.76 -14.74 -21.06
C LEU A 84 14.87 -15.48 -20.06
N HIS A 85 15.08 -16.77 -19.90
CA HIS A 85 14.38 -17.57 -18.91
C HIS A 85 14.70 -17.08 -17.48
N ALA A 86 15.98 -16.85 -17.17
CA ALA A 86 16.39 -16.30 -15.87
C ALA A 86 15.75 -14.93 -15.59
N SER A 87 15.69 -14.03 -16.59
CA SER A 87 14.98 -12.74 -16.48
C SER A 87 13.48 -12.93 -16.19
N THR A 88 12.84 -13.86 -16.90
CA THR A 88 11.42 -14.17 -16.69
C THR A 88 11.16 -14.66 -15.26
N VAL A 89 11.94 -15.62 -14.78
CA VAL A 89 11.86 -16.13 -13.40
C VAL A 89 12.12 -15.01 -12.39
N CYS A 90 13.11 -14.16 -12.65
CA CYS A 90 13.45 -13.03 -11.79
C CYS A 90 12.27 -12.06 -11.63
N LYS A 91 11.57 -11.73 -12.72
CA LYS A 91 10.39 -10.84 -12.73
C LYS A 91 9.20 -11.47 -12.00
N VAL A 92 8.92 -12.76 -12.25
CA VAL A 92 7.84 -13.49 -11.55
C VAL A 92 8.11 -13.56 -10.05
N LYS A 93 9.33 -13.93 -9.66
CA LYS A 93 9.71 -13.96 -8.24
C LYS A 93 9.57 -12.58 -7.61
N PHE A 94 9.89 -11.51 -8.34
CA PHE A 94 9.74 -10.16 -7.81
C PHE A 94 8.27 -9.79 -7.57
N PHE A 95 7.35 -10.21 -8.45
CA PHE A 95 5.92 -10.05 -8.18
C PHE A 95 5.48 -10.81 -6.92
N SER A 96 5.98 -12.03 -6.68
CA SER A 96 5.70 -12.77 -5.44
C SER A 96 6.14 -11.98 -4.21
N ASP A 97 7.40 -11.53 -4.18
CA ASP A 97 7.93 -10.72 -3.08
C ASP A 97 7.09 -9.45 -2.87
N VAL A 98 6.67 -8.77 -3.94
CA VAL A 98 5.83 -7.57 -3.84
C VAL A 98 4.48 -7.89 -3.21
N VAL A 99 3.84 -8.99 -3.59
CA VAL A 99 2.57 -9.41 -3.00
C VAL A 99 2.75 -9.74 -1.52
N GLU A 100 3.78 -10.53 -1.16
CA GLU A 100 4.09 -10.86 0.23
C GLU A 100 4.37 -9.61 1.07
N LEU A 101 5.21 -8.69 0.57
CA LEU A 101 5.51 -7.42 1.25
C LEU A 101 4.27 -6.52 1.36
N THR A 102 3.35 -6.60 0.42
CA THR A 102 2.08 -5.86 0.47
C THR A 102 1.16 -6.43 1.55
N LEU A 103 1.04 -7.75 1.64
CA LEU A 103 0.27 -8.45 2.68
C LEU A 103 0.83 -8.16 4.07
N ASP A 104 2.15 -8.17 4.21
CA ASP A 104 2.88 -7.78 5.42
C ASP A 104 2.83 -6.28 5.73
N LYS A 105 2.27 -5.47 4.81
CA LYS A 105 2.32 -4.01 4.78
C LYS A 105 3.74 -3.43 4.77
N LYS A 106 4.79 -4.22 4.58
CA LYS A 106 6.21 -3.81 4.63
C LYS A 106 6.75 -3.27 3.30
N LEU A 107 5.96 -3.29 2.23
CA LEU A 107 6.39 -2.77 0.93
C LEU A 107 6.81 -1.30 1.04
N LYS A 108 8.05 -1.02 0.62
CA LYS A 108 8.61 0.34 0.59
C LYS A 108 8.23 0.99 -0.74
N THR A 109 7.71 2.20 -0.67
CA THR A 109 7.31 2.98 -1.86
C THR A 109 8.01 4.33 -1.87
N THR A 110 8.38 4.82 -3.05
CA THR A 110 9.12 6.09 -3.24
C THR A 110 8.39 7.26 -2.61
N ARG A 111 7.05 7.24 -2.71
CA ARG A 111 6.16 8.22 -2.10
C ARG A 111 5.23 7.51 -1.12
N SER A 112 5.79 6.78 -0.15
CA SER A 112 5.04 6.42 1.07
C SER A 112 4.80 7.71 1.87
N THR A 113 3.82 8.45 1.37
CA THR A 113 3.27 9.70 1.89
C THR A 113 2.88 9.48 3.34
N ALA A 114 3.12 10.48 4.18
CA ALA A 114 3.02 10.47 5.65
C ALA A 114 1.84 9.70 6.29
N LEU A 115 0.73 9.48 5.58
CA LEU A 115 -0.46 8.72 6.03
C LEU A 115 -0.19 7.30 6.53
N VAL A 116 0.58 6.48 5.81
CA VAL A 116 0.90 5.10 6.26
C VAL A 116 1.79 5.12 7.51
N LYS A 117 2.56 6.20 7.70
CA LYS A 117 3.40 6.41 8.89
C LYS A 117 2.61 6.97 10.07
N VAL A 118 1.55 7.74 9.80
CA VAL A 118 0.60 8.23 10.81
C VAL A 118 -0.28 7.10 11.31
N GLU A 119 -0.85 6.26 10.45
CA GLU A 119 -1.63 5.08 10.89
C GLU A 119 -0.79 4.16 11.77
N ARG A 120 0.46 3.87 11.38
CA ARG A 120 1.40 3.12 12.22
C ARG A 120 1.73 3.78 13.55
N SER A 121 1.78 5.11 13.57
CA SER A 121 2.05 5.86 14.81
C SER A 121 0.84 5.85 15.74
N VAL A 122 -0.38 5.87 15.21
CA VAL A 122 -1.63 5.90 15.99
C VAL A 122 -2.02 4.52 16.53
N ASP A 123 -1.69 3.44 15.82
CA ASP A 123 -2.00 2.07 16.26
C ASP A 123 -1.08 1.55 17.38
N GLY A 124 0.01 2.25 17.67
CA GLY A 124 0.93 1.89 18.75
C GLY A 124 0.27 1.98 20.13
N VAL A 125 0.57 1.02 21.00
CA VAL A 125 0.11 1.01 22.41
C VAL A 125 0.43 2.33 23.12
N VAL A 126 1.56 2.95 22.79
CA VAL A 126 1.99 4.25 23.32
C VAL A 126 1.09 5.40 22.87
N ALA A 127 0.68 5.43 21.59
CA ALA A 127 -0.18 6.49 21.07
C ALA A 127 -1.59 6.42 21.64
N LYS A 128 -2.12 5.21 21.86
CA LYS A 128 -3.37 5.01 22.62
C LYS A 128 -3.26 5.54 24.05
N GLY A 129 -2.11 5.31 24.71
CA GLY A 129 -1.83 5.85 26.04
C GLY A 129 -1.79 7.38 26.08
N ILE A 130 -1.11 8.03 25.12
CA ILE A 130 -1.08 9.49 25.00
C ILE A 130 -2.49 10.05 24.76
N GLY A 131 -3.27 9.41 23.90
CA GLY A 131 -4.66 9.82 23.62
C GLY A 131 -5.54 9.79 24.88
N LEU A 132 -5.42 8.75 25.71
CA LEU A 132 -6.15 8.66 26.98
C LEU A 132 -5.70 9.71 28.00
N ALA A 133 -4.40 10.02 28.06
CA ALA A 133 -3.89 11.06 28.95
C ALA A 133 -4.38 12.46 28.53
N ALA A 134 -4.40 12.75 27.23
CA ALA A 134 -4.87 14.03 26.70
C ALA A 134 -6.37 14.25 26.94
N SER A 135 -7.20 13.20 26.76
CA SER A 135 -8.64 13.29 27.04
C SER A 135 -8.91 13.46 28.53
N ALA A 136 -8.16 12.78 29.41
CA ALA A 136 -8.26 12.97 30.84
C ALA A 136 -7.89 14.41 31.26
N TYR A 137 -6.81 14.96 30.70
CA TYR A 137 -6.40 16.35 30.98
C TYR A 137 -7.46 17.36 30.51
N ALA A 138 -8.05 17.16 29.34
CA ALA A 138 -9.11 18.03 28.82
C ALA A 138 -10.35 18.03 29.72
N ILE A 139 -10.74 16.87 30.27
CA ILE A 139 -11.87 16.78 31.22
C ILE A 139 -11.57 17.56 32.51
N ILE A 140 -10.35 17.44 33.03
CA ILE A 140 -9.93 18.14 34.26
C ILE A 140 -9.89 19.66 34.05
N ASP A 141 -9.31 20.13 32.94
CA ASP A 141 -9.25 21.56 32.60
C ASP A 141 -10.65 22.16 32.37
N LEU A 142 -11.53 21.43 31.68
CA LEU A 142 -12.92 21.86 31.48
C LEU A 142 -13.67 21.95 32.81
N GLY A 143 -13.51 20.95 33.69
CA GLY A 143 -14.08 20.95 35.04
C GLY A 143 -13.57 22.12 35.89
N GLY A 144 -12.26 22.38 35.88
CA GLY A 144 -11.65 23.50 36.59
C GLY A 144 -12.15 24.87 36.10
N LYS A 145 -12.29 25.04 34.78
CA LYS A 145 -12.87 26.26 34.17
C LYS A 145 -14.35 26.42 34.49
N ALA A 146 -15.14 25.35 34.49
CA ALA A 146 -16.55 25.37 34.86
C ALA A 146 -16.73 25.76 36.33
N VAL A 147 -15.93 25.20 37.24
CA VAL A 147 -15.90 25.60 38.65
C VAL A 147 -15.52 27.08 38.77
N GLY A 148 -14.41 27.51 38.17
CA GLY A 148 -13.97 28.90 38.23
C GLY A 148 -15.00 29.90 37.67
N TYR A 149 -15.74 29.52 36.62
CA TYR A 149 -16.85 30.30 36.08
C TYR A 149 -18.02 30.39 37.07
N ALA A 150 -18.37 29.30 37.74
CA ALA A 150 -19.42 29.27 38.76
C ALA A 150 -19.06 30.10 40.01
N ILE A 151 -17.79 30.14 40.42
CA ILE A 151 -17.31 31.00 41.51
C ILE A 151 -17.38 32.49 41.10
N ARG A 152 -16.90 32.83 39.90
CA ARG A 152 -16.79 34.21 39.43
C ARG A 152 -18.14 34.88 39.15
N HIS A 153 -19.13 34.12 38.69
CA HIS A 153 -20.50 34.62 38.47
C HIS A 153 -21.43 34.44 39.68
N GLY A 154 -20.91 34.07 40.86
CA GLY A 154 -21.69 34.01 42.10
C GLY A 154 -22.73 32.88 42.14
N TRP A 155 -22.61 31.88 41.27
CA TRP A 155 -23.59 30.78 41.19
C TRP A 155 -23.44 29.75 42.32
N LEU A 156 -22.34 29.80 43.08
CA LEU A 156 -22.16 29.03 44.31
C LEU A 156 -23.22 29.32 45.38
N ALA A 157 -23.82 30.51 45.38
CA ALA A 157 -24.90 30.85 46.32
C ALA A 157 -26.20 30.07 46.06
N PHE A 158 -26.36 29.46 44.87
CA PHE A 158 -27.58 28.74 44.51
C PHE A 158 -27.54 27.24 44.88
N ILE A 159 -26.37 26.70 45.23
CA ILE A 159 -26.19 25.26 45.53
C ILE A 159 -26.05 24.97 47.04
N GLY A 160 -26.31 25.95 47.91
CA GLY A 160 -26.61 25.70 49.33
C GLY A 160 -25.53 24.95 50.13
N ILE A 161 -24.24 25.29 49.96
CA ILE A 161 -23.21 24.88 50.93
C ILE A 161 -22.94 26.08 51.83
N THR A 162 -23.72 26.19 52.90
CA THR A 162 -23.48 27.09 54.02
C THR A 162 -22.27 26.57 54.80
N ALA A 163 -21.12 27.22 54.69
CA ALA A 163 -20.05 27.09 55.67
C ALA A 163 -20.47 27.88 56.92
N SER A 164 -20.51 27.17 58.07
CA SER A 164 -20.69 27.74 59.40
C SER A 164 -19.48 28.56 59.85
#